data_AF-A0A0E0S6I6-F1
#
_entry.id   AF-A0A0E0S6I6-F1
#
_cell.length_a   1.000
_cell.length_b   1.000
_cell.length_c   1.000
_cell.angle_alpha   90.00
_cell.angle_beta   90.00
_cell.angle_gamma   90.00
#
_symmetry.space_group_name_H-M   'P 1'
#
loop_
_entity.id
_entity.type
_entity.pdbx_description
1 polymer ?
#
loop_
_entity_poly.entity_id
_entity_poly.type
_entity_poly.pdbx_seq_one_letter_code
_entity_poly.pdbx_strand_id
1 'polypeptide(L)'
;MSISRDFALPAEQDSSMQDDIELHSRQSQSSNTNVSDEKAEQHVRYNLTLNTQNLSPPPAEPVRPVRSDTEVHREMNFSPSILRRRLTRVPTFKTVEDYDEFETTFGDRPGWQPGSEPGYDPMLPDGGHASMPALHAACEISVIDFAQDNMVKRHFDNASFIAFLDEPKEEWAKCRWINVNGLSWDVIQAIGSKKGLHKLALEDLMQIRNRTKADWYPNHAFIVMTLQKLVHLVDDEDDTTDTSSTYSSKTVGRLRGSVRQLWKSRKTADPEKNFESSLRAREVASDLQETGMIRTLQRYHASGNEARTEFMESHSSLAPYQMAVSAEQVSIFLTSDNTVISFFEVSAGDIERPIVTRLSTPGTILRESNDASLLCQGIIDAIIDLAIPLTAIYTDIIADIELDVLTAPSISQSKKLYVCISEINKMLSFLNPIDNLVNVLRDHKTSMTHEVAMQELENPSTGVIVTPMTHTYLGDVLDHCIMITEALQQLKQSSDNLINLIFNTISAHQNESMKQLTTVTIIFLPLTFITGFFGQNFAAEGFPEIHHGIWYFWACAVPTVVATILILMREMIYNWLIRLVQRRHILTLRKKKKRSKQQKIKLKV
;
A
#
# COMPACT_ATOMS: atom_id res chain seq x y z
N MET A 1 59.17 -25.14 7.82
CA MET A 1 58.61 -26.35 8.43
C MET A 1 57.20 -26.51 7.89
N SER A 2 56.93 -27.28 6.84
CA SER A 2 56.95 -28.76 6.74
C SER A 2 55.96 -29.42 7.70
N ILE A 3 55.17 -30.45 7.37
CA ILE A 3 54.96 -31.27 6.17
C ILE A 3 53.74 -32.17 6.51
N SER A 4 53.06 -32.62 5.45
CA SER A 4 52.02 -33.65 5.35
C SER A 4 52.34 -35.05 5.94
N ARG A 5 51.30 -35.91 5.98
CA ARG A 5 51.21 -37.37 5.65
C ARG A 5 50.33 -38.11 6.68
N ASP A 6 49.23 -38.77 6.32
CA ASP A 6 48.92 -39.85 5.35
C ASP A 6 49.02 -41.27 5.93
N PHE A 7 48.13 -42.14 5.39
CA PHE A 7 48.09 -43.62 5.36
C PHE A 7 47.44 -44.35 6.56
N ALA A 8 46.64 -45.43 6.42
CA ALA A 8 46.32 -46.32 5.29
C ALA A 8 45.01 -47.12 5.52
N LEU A 9 44.55 -47.77 4.43
CA LEU A 9 43.48 -48.76 4.22
C LEU A 9 43.59 -50.05 5.08
N PRO A 10 42.58 -50.95 5.02
CA PRO A 10 42.62 -52.07 4.05
C PRO A 10 41.27 -52.40 3.37
N ALA A 11 41.33 -53.30 2.39
CA ALA A 11 40.31 -53.69 1.41
C ALA A 11 39.67 -55.08 1.66
N GLU A 12 38.49 -55.27 1.04
CA GLU A 12 37.86 -56.50 0.46
C GLU A 12 37.54 -57.75 1.33
N GLN A 13 36.28 -58.23 1.29
CA GLN A 13 35.77 -59.29 0.37
C GLN A 13 34.44 -59.97 0.86
N ASP A 14 33.67 -60.45 -0.13
CA ASP A 14 32.64 -61.53 -0.14
C ASP A 14 31.20 -61.30 0.38
N SER A 15 30.13 -61.93 -0.16
CA SER A 15 29.65 -62.37 -1.49
C SER A 15 28.35 -63.19 -1.26
N SER A 16 27.71 -63.65 -2.34
CA SER A 16 26.49 -64.51 -2.47
C SER A 16 25.19 -63.73 -2.78
N MET A 17 24.32 -64.14 -3.70
CA MET A 17 24.31 -65.28 -4.65
C MET A 17 23.12 -65.06 -5.61
N GLN A 18 23.27 -65.60 -6.83
CA GLN A 18 22.22 -66.16 -7.72
C GLN A 18 21.23 -65.21 -8.41
N ASP A 19 20.70 -65.53 -9.59
CA ASP A 19 21.13 -66.23 -10.81
C ASP A 19 19.85 -66.35 -11.66
N ASP A 20 20.05 -66.25 -12.98
CA ASP A 20 19.32 -66.94 -14.05
C ASP A 20 17.84 -66.62 -14.33
N ILE A 21 17.54 -66.23 -15.58
CA ILE A 21 17.30 -67.11 -16.75
C ILE A 21 17.01 -66.15 -17.94
N GLU A 22 17.91 -65.98 -18.93
CA GLU A 22 18.00 -66.73 -20.21
C GLU A 22 16.69 -66.68 -21.06
N LEU A 23 16.64 -66.56 -22.40
CA LEU A 23 17.43 -67.07 -23.52
C LEU A 23 16.97 -66.26 -24.78
N HIS A 24 17.88 -65.67 -25.55
CA HIS A 24 18.45 -66.16 -26.83
C HIS A 24 17.66 -65.91 -28.13
N SER A 25 18.29 -65.17 -29.05
CA SER A 25 18.82 -65.62 -30.37
C SER A 25 19.26 -64.37 -31.16
N ARG A 26 20.56 -64.08 -31.39
CA ARG A 26 21.49 -64.60 -32.45
C ARG A 26 20.78 -64.74 -33.81
N GLN A 27 21.25 -64.23 -34.95
CA GLN A 27 22.56 -63.90 -35.53
C GLN A 27 22.24 -63.08 -36.81
N SER A 28 23.08 -62.30 -37.51
CA SER A 28 24.53 -62.34 -37.77
C SER A 28 24.93 -61.09 -38.60
N GLN A 29 26.11 -60.52 -38.30
CA GLN A 29 27.24 -60.12 -39.19
C GLN A 29 26.94 -59.64 -40.62
N SER A 30 27.63 -58.68 -41.24
CA SER A 30 28.90 -57.95 -41.05
C SER A 30 28.89 -56.84 -42.14
N SER A 31 29.57 -55.70 -42.09
CA SER A 31 31.03 -55.55 -42.16
C SER A 31 31.34 -54.04 -42.26
N ASN A 32 32.47 -53.63 -41.66
CA ASN A 32 33.08 -52.30 -41.76
C ASN A 32 33.64 -52.06 -43.18
N THR A 33 33.74 -50.79 -43.60
CA THR A 33 35.02 -50.02 -43.64
C THR A 33 34.94 -48.76 -44.53
N ASN A 34 35.58 -47.70 -44.04
CA ASN A 34 36.51 -46.81 -44.75
C ASN A 34 36.05 -45.56 -45.53
N VAL A 35 36.65 -44.44 -45.06
CA VAL A 35 37.51 -43.48 -45.80
C VAL A 35 36.91 -42.14 -46.25
N SER A 36 37.59 -41.10 -45.75
CA SER A 36 37.67 -39.69 -46.15
C SER A 36 38.34 -39.50 -47.52
N ASP A 37 37.87 -38.60 -48.38
CA ASP A 37 38.64 -37.44 -48.87
C ASP A 37 37.97 -36.65 -50.01
N GLU A 38 38.30 -35.35 -50.00
CA GLU A 38 38.49 -34.40 -51.12
C GLU A 38 37.35 -33.90 -52.06
N LYS A 39 37.25 -32.55 -52.04
CA LYS A 39 37.27 -31.57 -53.15
C LYS A 39 36.04 -31.28 -54.04
N ALA A 40 35.72 -29.98 -54.01
CA ALA A 40 35.62 -29.04 -55.14
C ALA A 40 34.27 -28.74 -55.82
N GLU A 41 33.98 -27.43 -55.79
CA GLU A 41 33.49 -26.58 -56.89
C GLU A 41 31.99 -26.25 -57.10
N GLN A 42 31.83 -25.12 -57.78
CA GLN A 42 30.82 -24.07 -57.70
C GLN A 42 29.79 -24.11 -58.85
N HIS A 43 28.63 -23.49 -58.60
CA HIS A 43 27.74 -22.74 -59.51
C HIS A 43 26.99 -23.40 -60.70
N VAL A 44 25.65 -23.33 -60.60
CA VAL A 44 24.62 -22.76 -61.52
C VAL A 44 24.63 -23.13 -63.02
N ARG A 45 23.49 -23.65 -63.53
CA ARG A 45 22.73 -23.05 -64.66
C ARG A 45 21.35 -23.67 -64.91
N TYR A 46 20.40 -22.77 -65.16
CA TYR A 46 19.03 -22.98 -65.64
C TYR A 46 19.00 -23.33 -67.14
N ASN A 47 17.91 -23.94 -67.61
CA ASN A 47 17.44 -23.63 -68.96
C ASN A 47 15.91 -23.67 -69.07
N LEU A 48 15.39 -22.60 -69.65
CA LEU A 48 14.01 -22.29 -69.96
C LEU A 48 13.90 -22.28 -71.48
N THR A 49 12.96 -23.02 -72.07
CA THR A 49 12.56 -22.80 -73.48
C THR A 49 11.05 -22.77 -73.58
N LEU A 50 10.53 -21.53 -73.61
CA LEU A 50 9.23 -21.17 -74.16
C LEU A 50 9.31 -21.21 -75.69
N ASN A 51 8.21 -21.61 -76.34
CA ASN A 51 7.89 -21.01 -77.63
C ASN A 51 6.37 -20.80 -77.76
N THR A 52 6.04 -19.57 -78.11
CA THR A 52 4.72 -18.95 -78.16
C THR A 52 4.14 -19.04 -79.57
N GLN A 53 2.83 -19.26 -79.71
CA GLN A 53 2.06 -18.69 -80.81
C GLN A 53 0.54 -18.70 -80.53
N ASN A 54 0.02 -17.47 -80.37
CA ASN A 54 -1.29 -16.93 -80.75
C ASN A 54 -2.60 -17.62 -80.33
N LEU A 55 -3.39 -16.94 -79.48
CA LEU A 55 -4.65 -16.26 -79.83
C LEU A 55 -5.30 -15.60 -78.58
N SER A 56 -5.81 -14.37 -78.72
CA SER A 56 -6.65 -13.63 -77.75
C SER A 56 -7.97 -13.23 -78.43
N PRO A 57 -8.97 -12.65 -77.73
CA PRO A 57 -9.86 -13.12 -76.64
C PRO A 57 -11.35 -12.98 -77.14
N PRO A 58 -12.45 -12.69 -76.39
CA PRO A 58 -12.77 -12.56 -74.94
C PRO A 58 -14.09 -13.36 -74.62
N PRO A 59 -14.93 -13.13 -73.57
CA PRO A 59 -14.90 -12.11 -72.52
C PRO A 59 -15.12 -12.61 -71.07
N ALA A 60 -14.99 -11.65 -70.17
CA ALA A 60 -15.11 -11.77 -68.74
C ALA A 60 -16.47 -12.33 -68.28
N GLU A 61 -16.40 -13.38 -67.45
CA GLU A 61 -17.35 -13.59 -66.36
C GLU A 61 -16.54 -13.75 -65.06
N PRO A 62 -16.96 -13.11 -63.97
CA PRO A 62 -16.17 -13.00 -62.75
C PRO A 62 -15.99 -14.38 -62.10
N VAL A 63 -14.73 -14.80 -61.96
CA VAL A 63 -14.38 -15.93 -61.09
C VAL A 63 -14.76 -15.54 -59.66
N ARG A 64 -15.69 -16.33 -59.13
CA ARG A 64 -16.28 -16.20 -57.81
C ARG A 64 -15.20 -16.12 -56.73
N PRO A 65 -15.28 -15.16 -55.78
CA PRO A 65 -14.51 -15.26 -54.56
C PRO A 65 -14.97 -16.50 -53.79
N VAL A 66 -13.99 -17.25 -53.25
CA VAL A 66 -14.23 -18.22 -52.19
C VAL A 66 -14.88 -17.46 -51.03
N ARG A 67 -16.20 -17.60 -50.88
CA ARG A 67 -16.95 -17.08 -49.74
C ARG A 67 -16.87 -18.11 -48.62
N SER A 68 -16.40 -17.67 -47.45
CA SER A 68 -16.86 -18.19 -46.17
C SER A 68 -18.34 -17.82 -46.02
N ASP A 69 -19.12 -18.80 -45.59
CA ASP A 69 -20.57 -18.89 -45.75
C ASP A 69 -21.35 -17.64 -45.31
N THR A 70 -21.96 -16.97 -46.29
CA THR A 70 -23.01 -15.96 -46.11
C THR A 70 -24.01 -16.04 -47.27
N GLU A 71 -25.23 -16.52 -46.95
CA GLU A 71 -26.54 -15.94 -47.32
C GLU A 71 -26.96 -15.93 -48.83
N VAL A 72 -28.17 -16.24 -49.33
CA VAL A 72 -29.56 -16.43 -48.85
C VAL A 72 -30.37 -17.08 -50.02
N HIS A 73 -31.50 -17.75 -49.77
CA HIS A 73 -32.84 -17.37 -50.30
C HIS A 73 -33.85 -18.53 -50.35
N ARG A 74 -34.98 -18.34 -49.66
CA ARG A 74 -36.27 -18.31 -50.34
C ARG A 74 -37.34 -17.62 -49.49
N GLU A 75 -37.77 -16.45 -49.93
CA GLU A 75 -39.09 -15.93 -49.62
C GLU A 75 -40.13 -16.73 -50.44
N MET A 76 -41.15 -17.27 -49.77
CA MET A 76 -42.49 -17.49 -50.33
C MET A 76 -43.54 -17.38 -49.21
N ASN A 77 -44.26 -16.24 -49.24
CA ASN A 77 -45.67 -16.02 -48.93
C ASN A 77 -46.38 -16.87 -47.86
N PHE A 78 -46.64 -16.30 -46.68
CA PHE A 78 -47.91 -16.49 -45.94
C PHE A 78 -48.29 -15.22 -45.15
N SER A 79 -49.59 -14.90 -45.22
CA SER A 79 -50.33 -13.79 -44.58
C SER A 79 -50.34 -13.87 -43.03
N PRO A 80 -50.71 -12.81 -42.29
CA PRO A 80 -50.28 -12.58 -40.92
C PRO A 80 -51.15 -13.31 -39.89
N SER A 81 -50.52 -13.99 -38.95
CA SER A 81 -51.19 -14.40 -37.71
C SER A 81 -50.20 -14.36 -36.56
N ILE A 82 -50.31 -13.25 -35.82
CA ILE A 82 -50.04 -13.05 -34.40
C ILE A 82 -49.59 -14.33 -33.67
N LEU A 83 -48.29 -14.44 -33.42
CA LEU A 83 -47.78 -15.08 -32.22
C LEU A 83 -46.64 -14.21 -31.69
N ARG A 84 -47.05 -13.28 -30.82
CA ARG A 84 -46.18 -12.48 -29.95
C ARG A 84 -45.36 -13.46 -29.10
N ARG A 85 -44.19 -13.90 -29.60
CA ARG A 85 -43.23 -14.62 -28.78
C ARG A 85 -42.69 -13.61 -27.76
N ARG A 86 -43.26 -13.63 -26.56
CA ARG A 86 -42.71 -12.96 -25.38
C ARG A 86 -41.25 -13.38 -25.27
N LEU A 87 -40.33 -12.46 -25.56
CA LEU A 87 -38.98 -12.48 -25.03
C LEU A 87 -39.09 -12.15 -23.53
N THR A 88 -39.59 -13.10 -22.74
CA THR A 88 -39.45 -13.07 -21.28
C THR A 88 -38.30 -14.00 -20.91
N ARG A 89 -37.10 -13.57 -21.25
CA ARG A 89 -35.96 -13.75 -20.37
C ARG A 89 -35.32 -12.38 -20.23
N VAL A 90 -35.88 -11.62 -19.29
CA VAL A 90 -35.10 -10.58 -18.61
C VAL A 90 -33.83 -11.29 -18.13
N PRO A 91 -32.63 -10.79 -18.42
CA PRO A 91 -31.42 -11.40 -17.88
C PRO A 91 -31.58 -11.46 -16.35
N THR A 92 -31.57 -12.67 -15.79
CA THR A 92 -31.67 -12.87 -14.32
C THR A 92 -30.41 -12.39 -13.61
N PHE A 93 -29.38 -12.02 -14.36
CA PHE A 93 -28.17 -11.38 -13.89
C PHE A 93 -28.10 -9.99 -14.51
N LYS A 94 -28.29 -8.97 -13.68
CA LYS A 94 -27.89 -7.61 -14.01
C LYS A 94 -26.36 -7.59 -14.04
N THR A 95 -25.77 -7.08 -15.12
CA THR A 95 -24.32 -6.84 -15.16
C THR A 95 -24.01 -5.64 -14.25
N VAL A 96 -22.74 -5.49 -13.85
CA VAL A 96 -22.30 -4.36 -13.01
C VAL A 96 -22.63 -3.01 -13.67
N GLU A 97 -22.75 -2.99 -15.00
CA GLU A 97 -23.16 -1.85 -15.84
C GLU A 97 -24.61 -1.42 -15.63
N ASP A 98 -25.52 -2.27 -15.12
CA ASP A 98 -26.93 -1.93 -14.85
C ASP A 98 -27.15 -1.24 -13.48
N TYR A 99 -26.08 -0.98 -12.73
CA TYR A 99 -26.12 -0.21 -11.48
C TYR A 99 -25.47 1.17 -11.72
N ASP A 100 -26.30 2.19 -11.97
CA ASP A 100 -25.87 3.61 -12.04
C ASP A 100 -25.08 4.06 -10.80
N GLU A 101 -25.27 3.40 -9.66
CA GLU A 101 -24.55 3.65 -8.40
C GLU A 101 -23.07 3.21 -8.46
N PHE A 102 -22.68 2.36 -9.42
CA PHE A 102 -21.28 1.98 -9.69
C PHE A 102 -20.59 2.88 -10.72
N GLU A 103 -21.35 3.58 -11.58
CA GLU A 103 -20.79 4.51 -12.57
C GLU A 103 -20.10 5.70 -11.91
N THR A 104 -20.59 6.21 -10.79
CA THR A 104 -19.88 7.27 -10.03
C THR A 104 -18.61 6.77 -9.34
N THR A 105 -18.43 5.45 -9.20
CA THR A 105 -17.32 4.85 -8.45
C THR A 105 -16.16 4.37 -9.34
N PHE A 106 -16.47 3.98 -10.58
CA PHE A 106 -15.49 3.58 -11.61
C PHE A 106 -15.43 4.57 -12.79
N GLY A 107 -16.38 5.50 -12.90
CA GLY A 107 -16.49 6.52 -13.95
C GLY A 107 -15.59 7.74 -13.80
N ASP A 108 -14.75 7.77 -12.75
CA ASP A 108 -13.59 8.68 -12.66
C ASP A 108 -12.53 8.40 -13.73
N ARG A 109 -12.72 7.38 -14.57
CA ARG A 109 -11.93 7.17 -15.78
C ARG A 109 -12.62 7.84 -16.95
N PRO A 110 -12.29 9.09 -17.24
CA PRO A 110 -12.89 9.75 -18.38
C PRO A 110 -12.68 9.03 -19.70
N GLY A 111 -13.75 8.88 -20.48
CA GLY A 111 -13.70 8.26 -21.80
C GLY A 111 -13.36 6.77 -21.81
N TRP A 112 -13.13 6.14 -20.65
CA TRP A 112 -12.76 4.73 -20.57
C TRP A 112 -14.02 3.86 -20.62
N GLN A 113 -14.13 3.09 -21.69
CA GLN A 113 -15.08 1.99 -21.79
C GLN A 113 -14.30 0.72 -22.11
N PRO A 114 -14.73 -0.45 -21.60
CA PRO A 114 -14.16 -1.72 -22.04
C PRO A 114 -14.20 -1.84 -23.57
N GLY A 115 -13.03 -1.84 -24.22
CA GLY A 115 -12.90 -1.87 -25.68
C GLY A 115 -12.54 -0.53 -26.35
N SER A 116 -12.41 0.57 -25.59
CA SER A 116 -11.85 1.83 -26.10
C SER A 116 -10.40 1.66 -26.58
N GLU A 117 -9.99 2.49 -27.55
CA GLU A 117 -8.61 2.50 -28.04
C GLU A 117 -7.64 2.97 -26.94
N PRO A 118 -6.50 2.28 -26.73
CA PRO A 118 -5.58 2.61 -25.66
C PRO A 118 -4.71 3.84 -26.00
N GLY A 119 -4.44 4.66 -25.00
CA GLY A 119 -3.61 5.86 -25.07
C GLY A 119 -4.37 7.15 -25.43
N TYR A 120 -3.81 8.29 -25.03
CA TYR A 120 -4.24 9.61 -25.52
C TYR A 120 -3.27 10.12 -26.59
N ASP A 121 -3.81 10.53 -27.73
CA ASP A 121 -3.00 11.10 -28.81
C ASP A 121 -2.87 12.63 -28.66
N PRO A 122 -1.67 13.17 -28.36
CA PRO A 122 -1.50 14.60 -28.19
C PRO A 122 -1.71 15.41 -29.48
N MET A 123 -1.73 14.75 -30.65
CA MET A 123 -1.98 15.41 -31.94
C MET A 123 -3.46 15.68 -32.23
N LEU A 124 -4.36 15.04 -31.47
CA LEU A 124 -5.81 15.23 -31.59
C LEU A 124 -6.30 16.20 -30.50
N PRO A 125 -7.24 17.11 -30.79
CA PRO A 125 -7.72 18.12 -29.83
C PRO A 125 -8.30 17.49 -28.56
N ASP A 126 -9.03 16.37 -28.67
CA ASP A 126 -9.65 15.66 -27.54
C ASP A 126 -8.91 14.37 -27.17
N GLY A 127 -7.63 14.26 -27.54
CA GLY A 127 -6.81 13.08 -27.23
C GLY A 127 -7.28 11.77 -27.91
N GLY A 128 -8.29 11.84 -28.79
CA GLY A 128 -8.87 10.68 -29.48
C GLY A 128 -10.10 10.05 -28.79
N HIS A 129 -10.59 10.62 -27.68
CA HIS A 129 -11.71 10.06 -26.91
C HIS A 129 -12.95 10.97 -26.93
N ALA A 130 -14.14 10.38 -27.07
CA ALA A 130 -15.41 11.10 -27.28
C ALA A 130 -15.97 11.78 -26.02
N SER A 131 -15.45 11.48 -24.83
CA SER A 131 -15.86 12.10 -23.57
C SER A 131 -14.62 12.40 -22.72
N MET A 132 -13.98 13.52 -23.03
CA MET A 132 -12.92 14.04 -22.21
C MET A 132 -13.53 15.00 -21.17
N PRO A 133 -13.34 14.81 -19.85
CA PRO A 133 -13.59 15.81 -18.87
C PRO A 133 -12.55 16.88 -19.17
N ALA A 134 -13.05 18.09 -19.27
CA ALA A 134 -12.24 19.25 -19.51
C ALA A 134 -11.38 19.49 -18.25
N LEU A 135 -10.30 18.73 -18.11
CA LEU A 135 -9.37 18.79 -16.99
C LEU A 135 -8.56 20.06 -17.20
N HIS A 136 -9.16 21.18 -16.83
CA HIS A 136 -8.56 22.51 -16.86
C HIS A 136 -8.35 22.95 -15.42
N ALA A 137 -7.10 22.86 -14.97
CA ALA A 137 -6.66 23.48 -13.74
C ALA A 137 -5.70 24.63 -14.07
N ALA A 138 -5.67 25.66 -13.23
CA ALA A 138 -4.60 26.64 -13.28
C ALA A 138 -3.30 25.95 -12.83
N CYS A 139 -2.36 25.79 -13.75
CA CYS A 139 -1.08 25.15 -13.47
C CYS A 139 -0.04 26.21 -13.11
N GLU A 140 0.71 25.98 -12.03
CA GLU A 140 1.92 26.73 -11.73
C GLU A 140 3.11 25.95 -12.31
N ILE A 141 3.77 26.52 -13.32
CA ILE A 141 4.82 25.83 -14.06
C ILE A 141 6.17 26.52 -13.80
N SER A 142 7.13 25.77 -13.30
CA SER A 142 8.51 26.21 -13.08
C SER A 142 9.44 25.53 -14.07
N VAL A 143 10.17 26.31 -14.88
CA VAL A 143 11.23 25.79 -15.74
C VAL A 143 12.59 26.21 -15.19
N ILE A 144 13.43 25.22 -14.94
CA ILE A 144 14.77 25.42 -14.39
C ILE A 144 15.77 24.90 -15.43
N ASP A 145 16.47 25.84 -16.05
CA ASP A 145 17.57 25.58 -16.97
C ASP A 145 18.88 25.71 -16.22
N PHE A 146 19.73 24.69 -16.34
CA PHE A 146 20.86 24.59 -15.44
C PHE A 146 22.04 23.88 -16.11
N ALA A 147 23.24 24.44 -15.91
CA ALA A 147 24.53 23.87 -16.27
C ALA A 147 25.53 24.19 -15.15
N GLN A 148 26.71 23.56 -15.10
CA GLN A 148 27.69 23.70 -14.01
C GLN A 148 27.88 25.15 -13.52
N ASP A 149 28.00 26.12 -14.44
CA ASP A 149 28.29 27.52 -14.13
C ASP A 149 27.06 28.42 -13.96
N ASN A 150 25.94 28.14 -14.64
CA ASN A 150 24.77 29.05 -14.67
C ASN A 150 23.43 28.32 -14.43
N MET A 151 22.52 28.97 -13.69
CA MET A 151 21.19 28.46 -13.35
C MET A 151 20.18 29.57 -13.56
N VAL A 152 19.10 29.27 -14.29
CA VAL A 152 18.01 30.20 -14.51
C VAL A 152 16.70 29.49 -14.16
N LYS A 153 15.95 30.08 -13.23
CA LYS A 153 14.59 29.67 -12.88
C LYS A 153 13.60 30.63 -13.52
N ARG A 154 12.62 30.09 -14.24
CA ARG A 154 11.51 30.82 -14.86
C ARG A 154 10.19 30.25 -14.35
N HIS A 155 9.22 31.12 -14.13
CA HIS A 155 7.87 30.76 -13.74
C HIS A 155 6.90 31.14 -14.86
N PHE A 156 5.92 30.27 -15.11
CA PHE A 156 4.97 30.40 -16.21
C PHE A 156 3.57 29.95 -15.78
N ASP A 157 2.56 30.60 -16.36
CA ASP A 157 1.17 30.14 -16.40
C ASP A 157 0.92 29.28 -17.65
N ASN A 158 -0.20 28.55 -17.72
CA ASN A 158 -0.56 27.63 -18.82
C ASN A 158 -0.29 28.23 -20.22
N ALA A 159 -0.84 29.41 -20.52
CA ALA A 159 -0.72 30.02 -21.86
C ALA A 159 0.71 30.50 -22.16
N SER A 160 1.38 31.11 -21.18
CA SER A 160 2.75 31.61 -21.34
C SER A 160 3.76 30.47 -21.53
N PHE A 161 3.51 29.33 -20.90
CA PHE A 161 4.34 28.14 -21.02
C PHE A 161 4.22 27.49 -22.40
N ILE A 162 3.01 27.44 -22.96
CA ILE A 162 2.81 26.91 -24.33
C ILE A 162 3.60 27.74 -25.35
N ALA A 163 3.62 29.08 -25.21
CA ALA A 163 4.44 29.93 -26.06
C ALA A 163 5.95 29.68 -25.86
N PHE A 164 6.39 29.45 -24.62
CA PHE A 164 7.78 29.14 -24.31
C PHE A 164 8.24 27.77 -24.83
N LEU A 165 7.35 26.78 -24.93
CA LEU A 165 7.66 25.46 -25.50
C LEU A 165 8.06 25.51 -26.98
N ASP A 166 7.70 26.57 -27.70
CA ASP A 166 8.13 26.79 -29.08
C ASP A 166 9.56 27.35 -29.16
N GLU A 167 10.09 27.92 -28.07
CA GLU A 167 11.45 28.44 -28.03
C GLU A 167 12.46 27.28 -27.82
N PRO A 168 13.54 27.22 -28.61
CA PRO A 168 14.56 26.21 -28.43
C PRO A 168 15.26 26.37 -27.07
N LYS A 169 15.76 25.24 -26.53
CA LYS A 169 16.58 25.24 -25.33
C LYS A 169 17.84 26.07 -25.55
N GLU A 170 18.17 26.94 -24.60
CA GLU A 170 19.37 27.79 -24.67
C GLU A 170 20.63 26.92 -24.70
N GLU A 171 21.59 27.26 -25.56
CA GLU A 171 22.75 26.39 -25.85
C GLU A 171 23.65 26.13 -24.63
N TRP A 172 23.68 27.05 -23.65
CA TRP A 172 24.46 26.86 -22.43
C TRP A 172 23.79 25.89 -21.45
N ALA A 173 22.46 25.72 -21.53
CA ALA A 173 21.71 24.89 -20.60
C ALA A 173 21.93 23.41 -20.97
N LYS A 174 22.65 22.68 -20.12
CA LYS A 174 22.87 21.24 -20.32
C LYS A 174 21.66 20.42 -19.88
N CYS A 175 21.05 20.80 -18.76
CA CYS A 175 19.84 20.19 -18.24
C CYS A 175 18.67 21.17 -18.24
N ARG A 176 17.47 20.64 -18.47
CA ARG A 176 16.22 21.36 -18.26
C ARG A 176 15.33 20.56 -17.32
N TRP A 177 14.75 21.23 -16.35
CA TRP A 177 13.70 20.67 -15.51
C TRP A 177 12.42 21.48 -15.70
N ILE A 178 11.34 20.79 -16.07
CA ILE A 178 10.01 21.36 -16.19
C ILE A 178 9.18 20.76 -15.06
N ASN A 179 8.82 21.60 -14.08
CA ASN A 179 7.98 21.23 -12.97
C ASN A 179 6.57 21.81 -13.18
N VAL A 180 5.56 20.95 -13.27
CA VAL A 180 4.17 21.34 -13.48
C VAL A 180 3.38 21.01 -12.22
N ASN A 181 2.85 22.04 -11.54
CA ASN A 181 1.94 21.88 -10.43
C ASN A 181 0.50 22.05 -10.92
N GLY A 182 -0.36 21.06 -10.69
CA GLY A 182 -1.70 20.99 -11.25
C GLY A 182 -1.72 20.25 -12.59
N LEU A 183 -2.79 19.50 -12.84
CA LEU A 183 -2.99 18.76 -14.08
C LEU A 183 -3.94 19.56 -14.99
N SER A 184 -3.45 19.95 -16.17
CA SER A 184 -4.28 20.57 -17.22
C SER A 184 -3.98 19.91 -18.56
N TRP A 185 -5.03 19.51 -19.28
CA TRP A 185 -4.87 18.84 -20.57
C TRP A 185 -4.06 19.68 -21.57
N ASP A 186 -4.35 20.98 -21.65
CA ASP A 186 -3.71 21.91 -22.58
C ASP A 186 -2.17 21.88 -22.46
N VAL A 187 -1.67 21.81 -21.22
CA VAL A 187 -0.25 21.74 -20.90
C VAL A 187 0.30 20.34 -21.21
N ILE A 188 -0.42 19.28 -20.82
CA ILE A 188 -0.05 17.88 -21.07
C ILE A 188 0.06 17.62 -22.58
N GLN A 189 -0.91 18.11 -23.36
CA GLN A 189 -0.96 18.00 -24.81
C GLN A 189 0.19 18.76 -25.49
N ALA A 190 0.45 20.00 -25.06
CA ALA A 190 1.55 20.80 -25.58
C ALA A 190 2.91 20.15 -25.32
N ILE A 191 3.15 19.65 -24.11
CA ILE A 191 4.37 18.91 -23.77
C ILE A 191 4.45 17.60 -24.56
N GLY A 192 3.36 16.84 -24.58
CA GLY A 192 3.28 15.53 -25.24
C GLY A 192 3.58 15.59 -26.73
N SER A 193 3.04 16.59 -27.42
CA SER A 193 3.27 16.80 -28.85
C SER A 193 4.71 17.25 -29.15
N LYS A 194 5.27 18.18 -28.36
CA LYS A 194 6.62 18.72 -28.57
C LYS A 194 7.73 17.75 -28.21
N LYS A 195 7.58 17.02 -27.11
CA LYS A 195 8.59 16.07 -26.62
C LYS A 195 8.40 14.65 -27.17
N GLY A 196 7.33 14.40 -27.92
CA GLY A 196 7.03 13.10 -28.50
C GLY A 196 6.80 12.04 -27.42
N LEU A 197 5.98 12.37 -26.40
CA LEU A 197 5.63 11.44 -25.33
C LEU A 197 4.69 10.34 -25.86
N HIS A 198 4.76 9.16 -25.25
CA HIS A 198 4.03 8.00 -25.72
C HIS A 198 2.57 8.07 -25.26
N LYS A 199 1.63 7.69 -26.13
CA LYS A 199 0.18 7.81 -25.87
C LYS A 199 -0.28 7.09 -24.61
N LEU A 200 0.28 5.90 -24.33
CA LEU A 200 -0.01 5.14 -23.11
C LEU A 200 0.53 5.84 -21.85
N ALA A 201 1.68 6.51 -21.93
CA ALA A 201 2.24 7.23 -20.78
C ALA A 201 1.40 8.48 -20.44
N LEU A 202 0.81 9.12 -21.46
CA LEU A 202 -0.13 10.23 -21.26
C LEU A 202 -1.46 9.74 -20.64
N GLU A 203 -1.94 8.56 -21.03
CA GLU A 203 -3.09 7.90 -20.38
C GLU A 203 -2.81 7.57 -18.92
N ASP A 204 -1.65 6.98 -18.65
CA ASP A 204 -1.23 6.65 -17.29
C ASP A 204 -1.04 7.89 -16.40
N LEU A 205 -0.63 9.02 -16.98
CA LEU A 205 -0.54 10.31 -16.28
C LEU A 205 -1.93 10.86 -15.95
N MET A 206 -2.87 10.78 -16.89
CA MET A 206 -4.23 11.26 -16.67
C MET A 206 -5.01 10.40 -15.68
N GLN A 207 -4.66 9.11 -15.59
CA GLN A 207 -5.27 8.21 -14.63
C GLN A 207 -4.67 8.43 -13.23
N ILE A 208 -5.43 9.13 -12.38
CA ILE A 208 -5.02 9.52 -11.01
C ILE A 208 -4.94 8.33 -10.03
N ARG A 209 -5.33 7.12 -10.47
CA ARG A 209 -5.28 5.89 -9.65
C ARG A 209 -4.39 4.85 -10.31
N ASN A 210 -3.16 5.23 -10.62
CA ASN A 210 -2.19 4.28 -11.16
C ASN A 210 -1.34 3.65 -10.05
N ARG A 211 -0.82 2.45 -10.33
CA ARG A 211 0.20 1.83 -9.48
C ARG A 211 1.56 2.45 -9.79
N THR A 212 2.45 2.51 -8.80
CA THR A 212 3.84 2.89 -9.03
C THR A 212 4.51 1.94 -10.04
N LYS A 213 5.15 2.50 -11.06
CA LYS A 213 5.89 1.74 -12.10
C LYS A 213 6.87 2.65 -12.88
N ALA A 214 7.86 2.02 -13.52
CA ALA A 214 8.71 2.63 -14.53
C ALA A 214 8.56 1.88 -15.85
N ASP A 215 8.20 2.61 -16.90
CA ASP A 215 8.09 2.11 -18.27
C ASP A 215 9.12 2.81 -19.17
N TRP A 216 9.87 2.04 -19.95
CA TRP A 216 10.91 2.56 -20.84
C TRP A 216 10.39 2.68 -22.27
N TYR A 217 10.46 3.89 -22.84
CA TYR A 217 10.19 4.16 -24.24
C TYR A 217 11.46 4.61 -24.96
N PRO A 218 11.50 4.58 -26.31
CA PRO A 218 12.69 5.00 -27.05
C PRO A 218 13.13 6.44 -26.78
N ASN A 219 12.18 7.37 -26.63
CA ASN A 219 12.45 8.80 -26.46
C ASN A 219 12.43 9.26 -24.99
N HIS A 220 11.76 8.54 -24.11
CA HIS A 220 11.61 8.91 -22.70
C HIS A 220 11.39 7.68 -21.81
N ALA A 221 11.71 7.81 -20.53
CA ALA A 221 11.30 6.90 -19.49
C ALA A 221 10.14 7.55 -18.74
N PHE A 222 9.07 6.80 -18.53
CA PHE A 222 7.91 7.23 -17.77
C PHE A 222 7.95 6.57 -16.39
N ILE A 223 7.89 7.38 -15.35
CA ILE A 223 7.88 6.95 -13.96
C ILE A 223 6.60 7.51 -13.34
N VAL A 224 5.84 6.65 -12.67
CA VAL A 224 4.72 7.07 -11.84
C VAL A 224 4.93 6.52 -10.44
N MET A 225 4.68 7.36 -9.44
CA MET A 225 4.79 7.00 -8.03
C MET A 225 3.78 7.77 -7.19
N THR A 226 3.70 7.41 -5.92
CA THR A 226 2.81 8.06 -4.96
C THR A 226 3.66 8.86 -3.97
N LEU A 227 3.30 10.12 -3.78
CA LEU A 227 3.88 10.98 -2.77
C LEU A 227 2.98 10.95 -1.54
N GLN A 228 3.58 10.70 -0.38
CA GLN A 228 2.90 10.78 0.91
C GLN A 228 3.47 11.94 1.71
N LYS A 229 2.60 12.79 2.25
CA LYS A 229 3.03 13.89 3.12
C LYS A 229 2.06 14.10 4.26
N LEU A 230 2.57 14.67 5.34
CA LEU A 230 1.75 15.11 6.46
C LEU A 230 1.18 16.50 6.15
N VAL A 231 -0.12 16.67 6.33
CA VAL A 231 -0.82 17.93 6.08
C VAL A 231 -1.63 18.31 7.30
N HIS A 232 -1.66 19.61 7.60
CA HIS A 232 -2.61 20.17 8.55
C HIS A 232 -3.96 20.42 7.87
N LEU A 233 -5.03 19.88 8.45
CA LEU A 233 -6.38 20.20 8.08
C LEU A 233 -6.70 21.58 8.66
N VAL A 234 -6.60 22.62 7.84
CA VAL A 234 -7.13 23.95 8.19
C VAL A 234 -8.62 23.90 7.88
N ASP A 235 -9.46 24.12 8.88
CA ASP A 235 -10.86 24.41 8.64
C ASP A 235 -10.90 25.81 8.01
N ASP A 236 -11.29 25.90 6.73
CA ASP A 236 -11.48 27.17 6.00
C ASP A 236 -12.68 27.95 6.57
N GLU A 237 -12.61 28.39 7.84
CA GLU A 237 -13.54 29.38 8.40
C GLU A 237 -12.90 30.76 8.67
N ASP A 238 -11.59 30.93 8.50
CA ASP A 238 -10.91 32.21 8.75
C ASP A 238 -10.14 32.74 7.54
N ASP A 239 -10.85 32.94 6.43
CA ASP A 239 -10.34 33.75 5.32
C ASP A 239 -10.57 35.24 5.62
N THR A 240 -9.77 35.78 6.55
CA THR A 240 -9.48 37.21 6.61
C THR A 240 -7.98 37.42 6.57
N THR A 241 -7.54 38.02 5.47
CA THR A 241 -6.20 38.57 5.23
C THR A 241 -5.59 39.23 6.46
N ASP A 242 -4.36 38.83 6.82
CA ASP A 242 -3.23 39.76 6.83
C ASP A 242 -1.87 39.04 6.98
N THR A 243 -0.99 39.39 6.06
CA THR A 243 0.45 39.12 6.05
C THR A 243 1.16 39.74 7.25
N SER A 244 1.99 38.98 7.97
CA SER A 244 3.44 39.23 8.10
C SER A 244 4.12 38.32 9.12
N SER A 245 5.31 37.87 8.75
CA SER A 245 6.25 37.05 9.50
C SER A 245 6.79 37.72 10.77
N THR A 246 6.99 36.98 11.87
CA THR A 246 8.29 36.88 12.56
C THR A 246 8.31 35.79 13.64
N TYR A 247 9.46 35.11 13.73
CA TYR A 247 9.90 34.24 14.82
C TYR A 247 9.55 34.76 16.22
N SER A 248 9.14 33.89 17.15
CA SER A 248 9.83 33.71 18.44
C SER A 248 9.20 32.61 19.30
N SER A 249 10.09 31.90 19.98
CA SER A 249 9.87 30.81 20.93
C SER A 249 9.20 31.24 22.26
N LYS A 250 8.60 30.25 22.92
CA LYS A 250 8.27 30.14 24.37
C LYS A 250 7.11 31.01 24.87
N THR A 251 6.06 30.38 25.40
CA THR A 251 5.98 30.05 26.84
C THR A 251 4.65 29.37 27.21
N VAL A 252 4.79 28.41 28.11
CA VAL A 252 3.76 27.79 28.94
C VAL A 252 2.95 28.86 29.68
N GLY A 253 1.62 28.71 29.67
CA GLY A 253 0.78 29.13 30.78
C GLY A 253 -0.45 29.97 30.41
N ARG A 254 -1.59 29.30 30.18
CA ARG A 254 -2.89 29.77 30.72
C ARG A 254 -3.98 28.70 30.63
N LEU A 255 -3.82 27.67 31.45
CA LEU A 255 -4.94 26.91 32.03
C LEU A 255 -5.57 27.75 33.13
N ARG A 256 -6.60 28.54 32.81
CA ARG A 256 -7.66 28.89 33.77
C ARG A 256 -8.84 29.58 33.08
N GLY A 257 -9.94 28.84 32.96
CA GLY A 257 -11.26 29.46 32.80
C GLY A 257 -12.17 28.88 31.72
N SER A 258 -12.46 27.58 31.73
CA SER A 258 -13.75 27.12 31.15
C SER A 258 -14.18 25.73 31.66
N VAL A 259 -14.23 25.54 32.99
CA VAL A 259 -14.74 24.30 33.62
C VAL A 259 -16.21 24.48 34.08
N ARG A 260 -16.99 25.33 33.41
CA ARG A 260 -18.39 25.56 33.85
C ARG A 260 -19.47 25.54 32.78
N GLN A 261 -19.15 25.05 31.57
CA GLN A 261 -20.14 24.93 30.48
C GLN A 261 -20.33 23.50 29.96
N LEU A 262 -19.54 22.53 30.42
CA LEU A 262 -19.58 21.13 29.97
C LEU A 262 -20.61 20.24 30.71
N TRP A 263 -21.55 20.81 31.48
CA TRP A 263 -22.50 20.04 32.31
C TRP A 263 -23.98 20.24 31.97
N LYS A 264 -24.31 20.67 30.74
CA LYS A 264 -25.70 20.62 30.23
C LYS A 264 -25.73 20.34 28.73
N SER A 265 -25.87 19.06 28.38
CA SER A 265 -26.89 18.55 27.46
C SER A 265 -26.41 17.21 26.91
N ARG A 266 -26.63 16.16 27.70
CA ARG A 266 -26.59 14.78 27.23
C ARG A 266 -28.04 14.41 26.93
N LYS A 267 -28.50 14.66 25.70
CA LYS A 267 -29.69 14.04 25.14
C LYS A 267 -29.25 13.26 23.91
N THR A 268 -29.62 11.99 23.93
CA THR A 268 -29.44 10.95 22.92
C THR A 268 -29.83 11.45 21.53
N ALA A 269 -28.89 11.41 20.58
CA ALA A 269 -29.16 11.66 19.17
C ALA A 269 -29.07 10.33 18.42
N ASP A 270 -30.18 9.95 17.80
CA ASP A 270 -30.28 8.79 16.89
C ASP A 270 -29.49 9.07 15.59
N PRO A 271 -28.71 8.10 15.08
CA PRO A 271 -27.83 8.30 13.93
C PRO A 271 -28.54 8.34 12.56
N GLU A 272 -29.86 8.10 12.48
CA GLU A 272 -30.55 7.94 11.19
C GLU A 272 -31.19 9.23 10.62
N LYS A 273 -31.23 10.34 11.37
CA LYS A 273 -31.92 11.58 10.92
C LYS A 273 -31.06 12.64 10.26
N ASN A 274 -29.74 12.53 10.31
CA ASN A 274 -28.82 13.49 9.67
C ASN A 274 -28.42 13.08 8.24
N PHE A 275 -28.78 11.87 7.80
CA PHE A 275 -28.42 11.34 6.48
C PHE A 275 -29.20 12.04 5.35
N GLU A 276 -30.50 12.32 5.53
CA GLU A 276 -31.33 12.89 4.46
C GLU A 276 -31.14 14.41 4.25
N SER A 277 -30.70 15.16 5.27
CA SER A 277 -30.51 16.62 5.13
C SER A 277 -29.15 17.02 4.54
N SER A 278 -28.15 16.14 4.61
CA SER A 278 -26.82 16.36 4.03
C SER A 278 -26.80 16.13 2.51
N LEU A 279 -27.61 15.19 2.02
CA LEU A 279 -27.64 14.79 0.60
C LEU A 279 -28.20 15.88 -0.33
N ARG A 280 -29.12 16.73 0.13
CA ARG A 280 -29.74 17.77 -0.73
C ARG A 280 -28.93 19.05 -0.91
N ALA A 281 -27.90 19.28 -0.11
CA ALA A 281 -27.13 20.52 -0.14
C ALA A 281 -25.84 20.43 -0.99
N ARG A 282 -25.48 19.24 -1.51
CA ARG A 282 -24.18 19.00 -2.16
C ARG A 282 -24.22 18.59 -3.64
N GLU A 283 -25.41 18.35 -4.21
CA GLU A 283 -25.58 17.96 -5.63
C GLU A 283 -25.30 19.07 -6.66
N VAL A 284 -24.96 20.31 -6.25
CA VAL A 284 -24.80 21.44 -7.19
C VAL A 284 -23.36 22.00 -7.24
N ALA A 285 -22.41 21.45 -6.49
CA ALA A 285 -21.05 22.00 -6.40
C ALA A 285 -19.89 21.00 -6.60
N SER A 286 -20.17 19.73 -6.91
CA SER A 286 -19.13 18.67 -6.96
C SER A 286 -18.24 18.67 -8.20
N ASP A 287 -18.67 19.22 -9.33
CA ASP A 287 -18.06 18.83 -10.61
C ASP A 287 -16.86 19.70 -11.06
N LEU A 288 -16.45 20.71 -10.29
CA LEU A 288 -15.45 21.70 -10.75
C LEU A 288 -14.31 22.00 -9.76
N GLN A 289 -14.21 21.30 -8.63
CA GLN A 289 -13.27 21.66 -7.55
C GLN A 289 -12.43 20.50 -6.98
N GLU A 290 -12.56 19.28 -7.51
CA GLU A 290 -11.90 18.08 -6.97
C GLU A 290 -10.41 17.93 -7.34
N THR A 291 -9.89 18.74 -8.26
CA THR A 291 -8.48 18.70 -8.68
C THR A 291 -7.54 19.56 -7.81
N GLY A 292 -8.10 20.40 -6.92
CA GLY A 292 -7.33 21.25 -6.00
C GLY A 292 -7.34 20.81 -4.54
N MET A 293 -8.13 19.79 -4.18
CA MET A 293 -8.26 19.35 -2.78
C MET A 293 -7.27 18.22 -2.47
N ILE A 294 -6.48 18.43 -1.42
CA ILE A 294 -5.57 17.44 -0.85
C ILE A 294 -6.37 16.19 -0.47
N ARG A 295 -6.04 15.05 -1.10
CA ARG A 295 -6.72 13.78 -0.85
C ARG A 295 -6.08 13.09 0.33
N THR A 296 -6.88 12.79 1.35
CA THR A 296 -6.42 11.96 2.45
C THR A 296 -6.01 10.57 1.93
N LEU A 297 -5.13 9.91 2.67
CA LEU A 297 -4.76 8.50 2.46
C LEU A 297 -6.00 7.60 2.35
N GLN A 298 -7.10 7.96 3.03
CA GLN A 298 -8.33 7.18 2.98
C GLN A 298 -9.07 7.38 1.65
N ARG A 299 -9.12 8.62 1.15
CA ARG A 299 -9.82 9.03 -0.08
C ARG A 299 -9.09 8.62 -1.36
N TYR A 300 -7.75 8.61 -1.38
CA TYR A 300 -6.95 8.24 -2.57
C TYR A 300 -7.27 6.84 -3.13
N HIS A 301 -7.70 5.92 -2.26
CA HIS A 301 -8.16 4.57 -2.62
C HIS A 301 -9.55 4.24 -2.08
N ALA A 302 -10.43 5.23 -1.93
CA ALA A 302 -11.82 4.95 -1.61
C ALA A 302 -12.47 4.17 -2.76
N SER A 303 -12.60 2.85 -2.63
CA SER A 303 -13.65 2.12 -3.35
C SER A 303 -14.97 2.68 -2.83
N GLY A 304 -15.96 2.94 -3.67
CA GLY A 304 -17.16 3.80 -3.49
C GLY A 304 -18.03 3.68 -2.22
N ASN A 305 -17.57 2.99 -1.19
CA ASN A 305 -18.02 3.10 0.18
C ASN A 305 -17.47 4.39 0.84
N GLU A 306 -18.08 5.52 0.52
CA GLU A 306 -17.79 6.83 1.13
C GLU A 306 -17.96 6.80 2.66
N ALA A 307 -18.99 6.11 3.16
CA ALA A 307 -19.26 5.98 4.59
C ALA A 307 -18.09 5.32 5.36
N ARG A 308 -17.43 4.31 4.78
CA ARG A 308 -16.22 3.72 5.37
C ARG A 308 -15.08 4.73 5.40
N THR A 309 -14.89 5.48 4.33
CA THR A 309 -13.82 6.49 4.21
C THR A 309 -14.00 7.59 5.25
N GLU A 310 -15.20 8.17 5.35
CA GLU A 310 -15.55 9.20 6.34
C GLU A 310 -15.41 8.65 7.78
N PHE A 311 -15.84 7.41 8.02
CA PHE A 311 -15.67 6.78 9.32
C PHE A 311 -14.18 6.60 9.67
N MET A 312 -13.34 6.18 8.72
CA MET A 312 -11.90 6.03 8.94
C MET A 312 -11.19 7.39 9.12
N GLU A 313 -11.59 8.43 8.38
CA GLU A 313 -11.06 9.79 8.53
C GLU A 313 -11.40 10.38 9.91
N SER A 314 -12.67 10.29 10.33
CA SER A 314 -13.13 10.78 11.63
C SER A 314 -12.54 10.04 12.83
N HIS A 315 -12.16 8.76 12.66
CA HIS A 315 -11.57 7.92 13.70
C HIS A 315 -10.06 7.74 13.55
N SER A 316 -9.42 8.48 12.64
CA SER A 316 -7.96 8.49 12.48
C SER A 316 -7.29 8.93 13.77
N SER A 317 -6.14 8.32 14.09
CA SER A 317 -5.36 8.71 15.27
C SER A 317 -4.73 10.11 15.14
N LEU A 318 -4.68 10.66 13.93
CA LEU A 318 -4.18 12.00 13.64
C LEU A 318 -5.27 13.10 13.70
N ALA A 319 -6.55 12.71 13.67
CA ALA A 319 -7.68 13.64 13.71
C ALA A 319 -7.66 14.60 14.92
N PRO A 320 -7.30 14.17 16.16
CA PRO A 320 -7.21 15.08 17.30
C PRO A 320 -6.17 16.20 17.15
N TYR A 321 -5.19 16.01 16.27
CA TYR A 321 -4.12 16.97 16.01
C TYR A 321 -4.41 17.87 14.80
N GLN A 322 -5.59 17.76 14.18
CA GLN A 322 -5.92 18.41 12.91
C GLN A 322 -4.87 18.11 11.84
N MET A 323 -4.36 16.86 11.82
CA MET A 323 -3.40 16.39 10.85
C MET A 323 -3.99 15.21 10.08
N ALA A 324 -3.59 15.08 8.82
CA ALA A 324 -3.90 13.94 8.00
C ALA A 324 -2.70 13.57 7.13
N VAL A 325 -2.60 12.29 6.78
CA VAL A 325 -1.68 11.86 5.73
C VAL A 325 -2.37 12.11 4.40
N SER A 326 -1.75 12.91 3.54
CA SER A 326 -2.15 13.09 2.15
C SER A 326 -1.41 12.11 1.26
N ALA A 327 -2.08 11.61 0.23
CA ALA A 327 -1.46 10.88 -0.86
C ALA A 327 -1.81 11.55 -2.19
N GLU A 328 -0.82 11.73 -3.06
CA GLU A 328 -0.99 12.25 -4.42
C GLU A 328 -0.17 11.43 -5.42
N GLN A 329 -0.58 11.42 -6.68
CA GLN A 329 0.19 10.79 -7.75
C GLN A 329 1.22 11.80 -8.29
N VAL A 330 2.45 11.32 -8.51
CA VAL A 330 3.52 12.08 -9.17
C VAL A 330 3.98 11.32 -10.39
N SER A 331 3.98 12.00 -11.54
CA SER A 331 4.46 11.46 -12.81
C SER A 331 5.72 12.18 -13.24
N ILE A 332 6.77 11.43 -13.59
CA ILE A 332 8.07 11.95 -13.98
C ILE A 332 8.43 11.36 -15.35
N PHE A 333 8.81 12.22 -16.29
CA PHE A 333 9.37 11.85 -17.57
C PHE A 333 10.83 12.23 -17.63
N LEU A 334 11.69 11.25 -17.92
CA LEU A 334 13.09 11.48 -18.25
C LEU A 334 13.25 11.32 -19.76
N THR A 335 13.49 12.40 -20.48
CA THR A 335 13.60 12.39 -21.95
C THR A 335 15.05 12.21 -22.41
N SER A 336 15.25 11.80 -23.66
CA SER A 336 16.58 11.60 -24.24
C SER A 336 17.37 12.89 -24.49
N ASP A 337 16.75 14.06 -24.40
CA ASP A 337 17.38 15.39 -24.56
C ASP A 337 17.86 16.01 -23.23
N ASN A 338 18.09 15.16 -22.22
CA ASN A 338 18.53 15.56 -20.89
C ASN A 338 17.54 16.57 -20.24
N THR A 339 16.24 16.31 -20.40
CA THR A 339 15.15 17.05 -19.76
C THR A 339 14.41 16.15 -18.78
N VAL A 340 14.06 16.68 -17.61
CA VAL A 340 13.13 16.04 -16.66
C VAL A 340 11.83 16.83 -16.67
N ILE A 341 10.70 16.12 -16.74
CA ILE A 341 9.37 16.73 -16.64
C ILE A 341 8.65 16.07 -15.49
N SER A 342 8.29 16.83 -14.46
CA SER A 342 7.53 16.34 -13.30
C SER A 342 6.14 16.97 -13.29
N PHE A 343 5.13 16.14 -13.10
CA PHE A 343 3.73 16.53 -12.92
C PHE A 343 3.32 16.18 -11.50
N PHE A 344 2.81 17.18 -10.77
CA PHE A 344 2.26 17.07 -9.44
C PHE A 344 0.79 17.52 -9.46
N GLU A 345 -0.04 16.96 -8.58
CA GLU A 345 -1.42 17.42 -8.41
C GLU A 345 -1.48 18.76 -7.67
N VAL A 346 -0.85 18.85 -6.48
CA VAL A 346 -0.91 20.05 -5.62
C VAL A 346 0.44 20.38 -4.95
N SER A 347 1.26 19.37 -4.64
CA SER A 347 2.40 19.53 -3.71
C SER A 347 3.75 19.84 -4.36
N ALA A 348 3.77 20.35 -5.60
CA ALA A 348 5.03 20.57 -6.31
C ALA A 348 6.03 21.44 -5.52
N GLY A 349 5.53 22.45 -4.80
CA GLY A 349 6.36 23.39 -4.04
C GLY A 349 7.17 22.76 -2.91
N ASP A 350 6.70 21.66 -2.32
CA ASP A 350 7.38 20.97 -1.21
C ASP A 350 8.66 20.28 -1.71
N ILE A 351 8.63 19.73 -2.92
CA ILE A 351 9.76 19.07 -3.59
C ILE A 351 10.64 20.07 -4.33
N GLU A 352 10.04 21.12 -4.91
CA GLU A 352 10.76 22.11 -5.70
C GLU A 352 11.78 22.89 -4.86
N ARG A 353 11.37 23.36 -3.67
CA ARG A 353 12.21 24.20 -2.79
C ARG A 353 13.55 23.55 -2.42
N PRO A 354 13.62 22.33 -1.88
CA PRO A 354 14.90 21.71 -1.51
C PRO A 354 15.79 21.44 -2.73
N ILE A 355 15.21 21.02 -3.86
CA ILE A 355 15.98 20.71 -5.08
C ILE A 355 16.53 22.00 -5.71
N VAL A 356 15.71 23.04 -5.82
CA VAL A 356 16.16 24.36 -6.31
C VAL A 356 17.24 24.93 -5.41
N THR A 357 17.14 24.76 -4.09
CA THR A 357 18.18 25.21 -3.15
C THR A 357 19.51 24.49 -3.42
N ARG A 358 19.47 23.17 -3.67
CA ARG A 358 20.65 22.38 -4.07
C ARG A 358 21.22 22.82 -5.42
N LEU A 359 20.38 23.12 -6.41
CA LEU A 359 20.80 23.61 -7.72
C LEU A 359 21.38 25.03 -7.69
N SER A 360 20.86 25.90 -6.81
CA SER A 360 21.33 27.28 -6.68
C SER A 360 22.71 27.38 -6.02
N THR A 361 23.10 26.36 -5.24
CA THR A 361 24.40 26.32 -4.57
C THR A 361 25.45 25.74 -5.52
N PRO A 362 26.48 26.50 -5.92
CA PRO A 362 27.55 25.98 -6.77
C PRO A 362 28.38 24.94 -6.01
N GLY A 363 28.77 23.86 -6.68
CA GLY A 363 29.58 22.77 -6.10
C GLY A 363 28.77 21.62 -5.48
N THR A 364 27.45 21.59 -5.63
CA THR A 364 26.67 20.40 -5.30
C THR A 364 26.79 19.36 -6.42
N ILE A 365 26.77 18.07 -6.07
CA ILE A 365 26.87 16.97 -7.04
C ILE A 365 25.77 17.06 -8.11
N LEU A 366 24.58 17.51 -7.73
CA LEU A 366 23.44 17.72 -8.64
C LEU A 366 23.73 18.78 -9.70
N ARG A 367 24.54 19.77 -9.35
CA ARG A 367 24.91 20.89 -10.22
C ARG A 367 26.10 20.55 -11.12
N GLU A 368 27.07 19.83 -10.58
CA GLU A 368 28.29 19.43 -11.30
C GLU A 368 28.03 18.32 -12.32
N SER A 369 27.10 17.40 -12.03
CA SER A 369 26.84 16.25 -12.90
C SER A 369 26.22 16.63 -14.25
N ASN A 370 25.51 17.76 -14.33
CA ASN A 370 24.75 18.17 -15.53
C ASN A 370 23.91 17.02 -16.12
N ASP A 371 23.30 16.22 -15.25
CA ASP A 371 22.60 14.99 -15.60
C ASP A 371 21.15 15.02 -15.11
N ALA A 372 20.22 14.87 -16.05
CA ALA A 372 18.79 14.78 -15.79
C ALA A 372 18.43 13.51 -15.00
N SER A 373 19.16 12.40 -15.18
CA SER A 373 18.89 11.16 -14.43
C SER A 373 19.19 11.33 -12.94
N LEU A 374 20.23 12.09 -12.59
CA LEU A 374 20.53 12.43 -11.19
C LEU A 374 19.50 13.39 -10.60
N LEU A 375 18.97 14.33 -11.40
CA LEU A 375 17.84 15.16 -10.98
C LEU A 375 16.59 14.31 -10.73
N CYS A 376 16.30 13.35 -11.60
CA CYS A 376 15.22 12.40 -11.39
C CYS A 376 15.42 11.63 -10.07
N GLN A 377 16.62 11.15 -9.78
CA GLN A 377 16.93 10.54 -8.48
C GLN A 377 16.67 11.51 -7.32
N GLY A 378 17.09 12.78 -7.43
CA GLY A 378 16.86 13.79 -6.39
C GLY A 378 15.38 14.11 -6.15
N ILE A 379 14.53 14.02 -7.18
CA ILE A 379 13.07 14.14 -7.04
C ILE A 379 12.52 12.93 -6.28
N ILE A 380 12.93 11.71 -6.66
CA ILE A 380 12.47 10.48 -6.00
C ILE A 380 12.90 10.44 -4.53
N ASP A 381 14.14 10.82 -4.24
CA ASP A 381 14.72 10.94 -2.90
C ASP A 381 13.91 11.91 -2.02
N ALA A 382 13.65 13.12 -2.53
CA ALA A 382 12.84 14.10 -1.82
C ALA A 382 11.41 13.60 -1.54
N ILE A 383 10.82 12.81 -2.44
CA ILE A 383 9.48 12.21 -2.24
C ILE A 383 9.51 11.16 -1.12
N ILE A 384 10.53 10.32 -1.07
CA ILE A 384 10.68 9.27 -0.05
C ILE A 384 11.01 9.88 1.31
N ASP A 385 11.82 10.93 1.35
CA ASP A 385 12.17 11.66 2.57
C ASP A 385 10.94 12.27 3.27
N LEU A 386 9.90 12.64 2.53
CA LEU A 386 8.62 13.10 3.11
C LEU A 386 7.89 12.01 3.91
N ALA A 387 8.19 10.72 3.67
CA ALA A 387 7.62 9.61 4.44
C ALA A 387 8.32 9.36 5.77
N ILE A 388 9.56 9.84 5.96
CA ILE A 388 10.31 9.70 7.22
C ILE A 388 9.54 10.29 8.42
N PRO A 389 9.08 11.57 8.40
CA PRO A 389 8.32 12.12 9.53
C PRO A 389 7.01 11.38 9.79
N LEU A 390 6.40 10.75 8.78
CA LEU A 390 5.20 9.93 8.98
C LEU A 390 5.51 8.73 9.88
N THR A 391 6.62 8.02 9.65
CA THR A 391 6.99 6.87 10.50
C THR A 391 7.24 7.26 11.95
N ALA A 392 7.85 8.43 12.19
CA ALA A 392 8.09 8.95 13.53
C ALA A 392 6.77 9.22 14.28
N ILE A 393 5.81 9.87 13.62
CA ILE A 393 4.51 10.19 14.23
C ILE A 393 3.70 8.92 14.56
N TYR A 394 3.65 7.95 13.65
CA TYR A 394 2.96 6.69 13.94
C TYR A 394 3.66 5.89 15.04
N THR A 395 4.98 6.01 15.18
CA THR A 395 5.72 5.41 16.29
C THR A 395 5.28 6.02 17.63
N ASP A 396 5.20 7.35 17.70
CA ASP A 396 4.76 8.05 18.92
C ASP A 396 3.29 7.74 19.26
N ILE A 397 2.41 7.73 18.26
CA ILE A 397 0.98 7.39 18.45
C ILE A 397 0.81 5.97 18.99
N ILE A 398 1.53 4.99 18.42
CA ILE A 398 1.46 3.60 18.89
C ILE A 398 2.05 3.48 20.29
N ALA A 399 3.13 4.20 20.61
CA ALA A 399 3.72 4.22 21.94
C ALA A 399 2.76 4.79 23.01
N ASP A 400 2.01 5.85 22.67
CA ASP A 400 0.98 6.40 23.56
C ASP A 400 -0.15 5.38 23.81
N ILE A 401 -0.61 4.70 22.75
CA ILE A 401 -1.62 3.64 22.89
C ILE A 401 -1.08 2.44 23.67
N GLU A 402 0.19 2.09 23.48
CA GLU A 402 0.86 1.03 24.24
C GLU A 402 0.86 1.34 25.74
N LEU A 403 1.21 2.57 26.13
CA LEU A 403 1.17 3.01 27.52
C LEU A 403 -0.24 2.91 28.11
N ASP A 404 -1.24 3.35 27.35
CA ASP A 404 -2.64 3.25 27.74
C ASP A 404 -3.10 1.79 27.92
N VAL A 405 -2.66 0.89 27.04
CA VAL A 405 -2.96 -0.55 27.10
C VAL A 405 -2.29 -1.22 28.30
N LEU A 406 -1.04 -0.86 28.61
CA LEU A 406 -0.29 -1.41 29.75
C LEU A 406 -0.84 -0.94 31.10
N THR A 407 -1.44 0.24 31.16
CA THR A 407 -2.00 0.80 32.41
C THR A 407 -3.44 0.34 32.65
N ALA A 408 -4.30 0.41 31.63
CA ALA A 408 -5.70 0.02 31.73
C ALA A 408 -6.23 -0.46 30.35
N PRO A 409 -6.25 -1.78 30.11
CA PRO A 409 -6.68 -2.32 28.81
C PRO A 409 -8.18 -2.13 28.59
N SER A 410 -8.56 -1.65 27.41
CA SER A 410 -9.95 -1.43 27.00
C SER A 410 -10.21 -1.83 25.55
N ILE A 411 -11.45 -2.23 25.23
CA ILE A 411 -11.84 -2.61 23.86
C ILE A 411 -11.77 -1.43 22.87
N SER A 412 -11.90 -0.19 23.36
CA SER A 412 -11.80 1.01 22.54
C SER A 412 -10.39 1.20 21.97
N GLN A 413 -9.35 0.85 22.73
CA GLN A 413 -7.96 0.88 22.26
C GLN A 413 -7.74 -0.10 21.10
N SER A 414 -8.38 -1.27 21.12
CA SER A 414 -8.30 -2.24 20.01
C SER A 414 -8.87 -1.67 18.70
N LYS A 415 -9.96 -0.88 18.77
CA LYS A 415 -10.49 -0.18 17.58
C LYS A 415 -9.51 0.84 17.05
N LYS A 416 -8.89 1.66 17.92
CA LYS A 416 -7.86 2.64 17.51
C LYS A 416 -6.65 1.97 16.85
N LEU A 417 -6.14 0.90 17.46
CA LEU A 417 -5.04 0.10 16.91
C LEU A 417 -5.40 -0.47 15.53
N TYR A 418 -6.63 -0.95 15.35
CA TYR A 418 -7.08 -1.45 14.05
C TYR A 418 -7.13 -0.35 12.98
N VAL A 419 -7.58 0.86 13.32
CA VAL A 419 -7.55 2.01 12.40
C VAL A 419 -6.10 2.33 12.01
N CYS A 420 -5.18 2.43 12.98
CA CYS A 420 -3.75 2.63 12.71
C CYS A 420 -3.18 1.54 11.80
N ILE A 421 -3.50 0.26 12.04
CA ILE A 421 -3.07 -0.85 11.17
C ILE A 421 -3.61 -0.67 9.76
N SER A 422 -4.87 -0.24 9.60
CA SER A 422 -5.44 0.02 8.28
C SER A 422 -4.74 1.17 7.56
N GLU A 423 -4.34 2.24 8.26
CA GLU A 423 -3.58 3.36 7.71
C GLU A 423 -2.17 2.93 7.31
N ILE A 424 -1.45 2.21 8.18
CA ILE A 424 -0.12 1.67 7.91
C ILE A 424 -0.13 0.73 6.70
N ASN A 425 -1.13 -0.16 6.57
CA ASN A 425 -1.24 -1.03 5.41
C ASN A 425 -1.42 -0.24 4.10
N LYS A 426 -2.17 0.88 4.13
CA LYS A 426 -2.30 1.77 2.97
C LYS A 426 -0.97 2.43 2.62
N MET A 427 -0.25 2.98 3.62
CA MET A 427 1.09 3.54 3.41
C MET A 427 2.06 2.51 2.83
N LEU A 428 2.06 1.28 3.34
CA LEU A 428 2.86 0.18 2.81
C LEU A 428 2.50 -0.19 1.37
N SER A 429 1.20 -0.18 1.02
CA SER A 429 0.76 -0.49 -0.35
C SER A 429 1.31 0.47 -1.41
N PHE A 430 1.61 1.69 -1.00
CA PHE A 430 2.20 2.75 -1.82
C PHE A 430 3.73 2.71 -1.86
N LEU A 431 4.37 2.42 -0.73
CA LEU A 431 5.83 2.38 -0.60
C LEU A 431 6.45 1.08 -1.14
N ASN A 432 5.82 -0.09 -0.95
CA ASN A 432 6.39 -1.37 -1.40
C ASN A 432 6.70 -1.41 -2.91
N PRO A 433 5.82 -0.88 -3.80
CA PRO A 433 6.14 -0.83 -5.22
C PRO A 433 7.33 0.08 -5.60
N ILE A 434 7.73 1.02 -4.73
CA ILE A 434 8.84 1.94 -4.99
C ILE A 434 10.18 1.20 -4.99
N ASP A 435 10.33 0.14 -4.19
CA ASP A 435 11.51 -0.74 -4.22
C ASP A 435 11.73 -1.31 -5.63
N ASN A 436 10.68 -1.92 -6.22
CA ASN A 436 10.75 -2.42 -7.58
C ASN A 436 11.00 -1.32 -8.62
N LEU A 437 10.42 -0.13 -8.43
CA LEU A 437 10.68 1.02 -9.30
C LEU A 437 12.17 1.39 -9.31
N VAL A 438 12.77 1.55 -8.13
CA VAL A 438 14.18 1.93 -7.99
C VAL A 438 15.08 0.84 -8.56
N ASN A 439 14.75 -0.45 -8.36
CA ASN A 439 15.48 -1.56 -8.97
C ASN A 439 15.40 -1.53 -10.51
N VAL A 440 14.23 -1.24 -11.09
CA VAL A 440 14.08 -1.11 -12.56
C VAL A 440 14.87 0.07 -13.11
N LEU A 441 14.91 1.20 -12.38
CA LEU A 441 15.73 2.35 -12.75
C LEU A 441 17.23 2.04 -12.66
N ARG A 442 17.61 1.25 -11.66
CA ARG A 442 18.98 0.83 -11.41
C ARG A 442 19.48 -0.14 -12.47
N ASP A 443 18.70 -1.14 -12.87
CA ASP A 443 19.12 -2.19 -13.81
C ASP A 443 19.27 -1.69 -15.26
N HIS A 444 18.76 -0.50 -15.58
CA HIS A 444 18.77 0.03 -16.94
C HIS A 444 20.15 0.57 -17.36
N LYS A 445 20.76 -0.07 -18.38
CA LYS A 445 22.03 0.34 -19.03
C LYS A 445 23.23 0.48 -18.08
N THR A 446 23.33 -0.39 -17.07
CA THR A 446 24.39 -0.43 -16.05
C THR A 446 25.83 -0.64 -16.56
N SER A 447 26.03 -0.94 -17.85
CA SER A 447 27.33 -1.33 -18.41
C SER A 447 28.16 -0.19 -19.02
N MET A 448 27.71 1.07 -18.95
CA MET A 448 28.41 2.20 -19.58
C MET A 448 29.41 2.86 -18.61
N THR A 449 30.62 3.20 -19.08
CA THR A 449 31.56 4.02 -18.30
C THR A 449 31.07 5.47 -18.22
N HIS A 450 31.44 6.18 -17.14
CA HIS A 450 30.97 7.55 -16.88
C HIS A 450 31.24 8.51 -18.06
N GLU A 451 32.41 8.43 -18.69
CA GLU A 451 32.78 9.31 -19.81
C GLU A 451 31.89 9.09 -21.04
N VAL A 452 31.59 7.83 -21.36
CA VAL A 452 30.69 7.49 -22.47
C VAL A 452 29.26 7.93 -22.15
N ALA A 453 28.81 7.74 -20.91
CA ALA A 453 27.48 8.20 -20.50
C ALA A 453 27.31 9.72 -20.65
N MET A 454 28.33 10.52 -20.33
CA MET A 454 28.30 11.97 -20.51
C MET A 454 28.24 12.39 -21.98
N GLN A 455 29.00 11.71 -22.85
CA GLN A 455 28.98 11.99 -24.29
C GLN A 455 27.64 11.60 -24.93
N GLU A 456 27.01 10.54 -24.44
CA GLU A 456 25.72 10.07 -24.94
C GLU A 456 24.52 10.88 -24.40
N LEU A 457 24.66 11.59 -23.28
CA LEU A 457 23.67 12.57 -22.81
C LEU A 457 23.54 13.79 -23.74
N GLU A 458 24.60 14.13 -24.46
CA GLU A 458 24.58 15.21 -25.46
C GLU A 458 23.98 14.74 -26.81
N ASN A 459 23.86 13.41 -27.02
CA ASN A 459 23.33 12.81 -28.24
C ASN A 459 21.93 12.19 -28.03
N PRO A 460 20.84 12.83 -28.51
CA PRO A 460 19.47 12.34 -28.30
C PRO A 460 19.14 11.04 -29.06
N SER A 461 20.03 10.55 -29.93
CA SER A 461 19.85 9.34 -30.74
C SER A 461 20.00 8.02 -29.96
N THR A 462 20.59 8.07 -28.78
CA THR A 462 21.04 6.87 -28.04
C THR A 462 19.97 6.37 -27.04
N GLY A 463 18.83 7.07 -27.01
CA GLY A 463 17.71 6.83 -26.11
C GLY A 463 18.00 7.28 -24.69
N VAL A 464 17.06 7.04 -23.77
CA VAL A 464 17.22 7.43 -22.36
C VAL A 464 18.37 6.65 -21.71
N ILE A 465 19.16 7.29 -20.85
CA ILE A 465 20.29 6.68 -20.15
C ILE A 465 20.20 7.05 -18.67
N VAL A 466 20.50 6.09 -17.80
CA VAL A 466 20.74 6.32 -16.37
C VAL A 466 22.25 6.26 -16.17
N THR A 467 22.83 7.32 -15.62
CA THR A 467 24.29 7.37 -15.46
C THR A 467 24.76 6.45 -14.33
N PRO A 468 26.01 5.97 -14.37
CA PRO A 468 26.58 5.15 -13.28
C PRO A 468 26.63 5.86 -11.93
N MET A 469 26.74 7.20 -11.96
CA MET A 469 26.65 8.03 -10.75
C MET A 469 25.24 7.94 -10.16
N THR A 470 24.20 8.16 -10.97
CA THR A 470 22.79 8.01 -10.57
C THR A 470 22.50 6.61 -10.03
N HIS A 471 23.04 5.55 -10.65
CA HIS A 471 22.91 4.18 -10.15
C HIS A 471 23.39 4.02 -8.69
N THR A 472 24.45 4.74 -8.30
CA THR A 472 24.99 4.66 -6.93
C THR A 472 24.07 5.38 -5.94
N TYR A 473 23.59 6.58 -6.28
CA TYR A 473 22.67 7.34 -5.43
C TYR A 473 21.27 6.73 -5.35
N LEU A 474 20.80 6.03 -6.39
CA LEU A 474 19.58 5.24 -6.33
C LEU A 474 19.65 4.11 -5.29
N GLY A 475 20.86 3.62 -4.97
CA GLY A 475 21.06 2.66 -3.89
C GLY A 475 20.73 3.23 -2.51
N ASP A 476 21.07 4.49 -2.26
CA ASP A 476 20.76 5.19 -0.99
C ASP A 476 19.25 5.39 -0.82
N VAL A 477 18.60 5.80 -1.90
CA VAL A 477 17.13 5.93 -1.98
C VAL A 477 16.43 4.58 -1.70
N LEU A 478 16.99 3.49 -2.23
CA LEU A 478 16.50 2.14 -1.96
C LEU A 478 16.62 1.78 -0.48
N ASP A 479 17.77 2.05 0.14
CA ASP A 479 18.02 1.79 1.56
C ASP A 479 17.06 2.59 2.45
N HIS A 480 16.79 3.87 2.12
CA HIS A 480 15.77 4.67 2.81
C HIS A 480 14.37 4.06 2.67
N CYS A 481 13.98 3.64 1.47
CA CYS A 481 12.68 3.00 1.24
C CYS A 481 12.54 1.68 2.03
N ILE A 482 13.56 0.83 2.04
CA ILE A 482 13.59 -0.41 2.81
C ILE A 482 13.47 -0.10 4.31
N MET A 483 14.25 0.86 4.82
CA MET A 483 14.19 1.25 6.23
C MET A 483 12.78 1.69 6.65
N ILE A 484 12.13 2.54 5.85
CA ILE A 484 10.78 3.06 6.12
C ILE A 484 9.75 1.92 6.10
N THR A 485 9.81 1.04 5.09
CA THR A 485 8.87 -0.08 4.96
C THR A 485 9.03 -1.10 6.09
N GLU A 486 10.26 -1.44 6.49
CA GLU A 486 10.54 -2.31 7.64
C GLU A 486 10.03 -1.69 8.96
N ALA A 487 10.25 -0.40 9.17
CA ALA A 487 9.75 0.31 10.36
C ALA A 487 8.22 0.27 10.43
N LEU A 488 7.52 0.53 9.33
CA LEU A 488 6.06 0.43 9.26
C LEU A 488 5.56 -1.00 9.49
N GLN A 489 6.25 -2.02 8.97
CA GLN A 489 5.92 -3.42 9.24
C GLN A 489 6.11 -3.78 10.72
N GLN A 490 7.16 -3.28 11.37
CA GLN A 490 7.39 -3.46 12.79
C GLN A 490 6.29 -2.82 13.63
N LEU A 491 5.87 -1.60 13.29
CA LEU A 491 4.76 -0.91 13.97
C LEU A 491 3.44 -1.66 13.84
N LYS A 492 3.15 -2.19 12.65
CA LYS A 492 1.99 -3.06 12.42
C LYS A 492 2.04 -4.30 13.32
N GLN A 493 3.16 -5.02 13.33
CA GLN A 493 3.31 -6.23 14.17
C GLN A 493 3.20 -5.91 15.66
N SER A 494 3.75 -4.78 16.12
CA SER A 494 3.60 -4.31 17.49
C SER A 494 2.13 -4.06 17.84
N SER A 495 1.40 -3.39 16.95
CA SER A 495 -0.04 -3.12 17.11
C SER A 495 -0.86 -4.42 17.20
N ASP A 496 -0.58 -5.42 16.36
CA ASP A 496 -1.23 -6.75 16.44
C ASP A 496 -0.95 -7.44 17.78
N ASN A 497 0.28 -7.33 18.30
CA ASN A 497 0.65 -7.87 19.60
C ASN A 497 -0.08 -7.17 20.75
N LEU A 498 -0.25 -5.85 20.67
CA LEU A 498 -1.02 -5.07 21.66
C LEU A 498 -2.50 -5.46 21.65
N ILE A 499 -3.11 -5.66 20.47
CA ILE A 499 -4.49 -6.15 20.37
C ILE A 499 -4.63 -7.50 21.09
N ASN A 500 -3.70 -8.43 20.87
CA ASN A 500 -3.70 -9.72 21.55
C ASN A 500 -3.51 -9.57 23.07
N LEU A 501 -2.65 -8.67 23.52
CA LEU A 501 -2.44 -8.37 24.93
C LEU A 501 -3.72 -7.83 25.59
N ILE A 502 -4.44 -6.93 24.91
CA ILE A 502 -5.73 -6.39 25.38
C ILE A 502 -6.72 -7.54 25.63
N PHE A 503 -6.93 -8.41 24.64
CA PHE A 503 -7.88 -9.53 24.76
C PHE A 503 -7.48 -10.54 25.85
N ASN A 504 -6.19 -10.87 25.95
CA ASN A 504 -5.68 -11.78 26.97
C ASN A 504 -5.85 -11.19 28.39
N THR A 505 -5.62 -9.89 28.55
CA THR A 505 -5.72 -9.23 29.86
C THR A 505 -7.18 -9.05 30.27
N ILE A 506 -8.06 -8.67 29.34
CA ILE A 506 -9.52 -8.62 29.59
C ILE A 506 -10.05 -10.00 29.98
N SER A 507 -9.63 -11.06 29.27
CA SER A 507 -10.02 -12.44 29.59
C SER A 507 -9.51 -12.86 30.97
N ALA A 508 -8.30 -12.46 31.36
CA ALA A 508 -7.75 -12.71 32.70
C ALA A 508 -8.56 -12.00 33.79
N HIS A 509 -8.91 -10.72 33.60
CA HIS A 509 -9.76 -9.98 34.54
C HIS A 509 -11.18 -10.54 34.62
N GLN A 510 -11.74 -11.00 33.50
CA GLN A 510 -13.05 -11.67 33.48
C GLN A 510 -13.01 -12.98 34.27
N ASN A 511 -11.95 -13.78 34.09
CA ASN A 511 -11.75 -15.02 34.84
C ASN A 511 -11.57 -14.74 36.35
N GLU A 512 -10.84 -13.69 36.72
CA GLU A 512 -10.70 -13.28 38.11
C GLU A 512 -12.04 -12.81 38.71
N SER A 513 -12.78 -11.99 37.98
CA SER A 513 -14.11 -11.50 38.39
C SER A 513 -15.10 -12.64 38.57
N MET A 514 -15.12 -13.61 37.63
CA MET A 514 -15.94 -14.81 37.73
C MET A 514 -15.58 -15.64 38.97
N LYS A 515 -14.28 -15.76 39.29
CA LYS A 515 -13.82 -16.44 40.50
C LYS A 515 -14.25 -15.73 41.78
N GLN A 516 -14.20 -14.40 41.81
CA GLN A 516 -14.66 -13.60 42.95
C GLN A 516 -16.17 -13.80 43.17
N LEU A 517 -16.98 -13.66 42.13
CA LEU A 517 -18.42 -13.90 42.20
C LEU A 517 -18.74 -15.32 42.67
N THR A 518 -18.06 -16.33 42.12
CA THR A 518 -18.24 -17.73 42.50
C THR A 518 -17.87 -17.98 43.95
N THR A 519 -16.81 -17.35 44.46
CA THR A 519 -16.40 -17.47 45.87
C THR A 519 -17.49 -16.91 46.79
N VAL A 520 -18.05 -15.75 46.45
CA VAL A 520 -19.18 -15.16 47.18
C VAL A 520 -20.40 -16.08 47.14
N THR A 521 -20.76 -16.61 45.96
CA THR A 521 -21.90 -17.53 45.81
C THR A 521 -21.73 -18.82 46.59
N ILE A 522 -20.53 -19.43 46.61
CA ILE A 522 -20.26 -20.67 47.36
C ILE A 522 -20.44 -20.47 48.87
N ILE A 523 -20.16 -19.27 49.39
CA ILE A 523 -20.36 -18.95 50.81
C ILE A 523 -21.85 -18.74 51.11
N PHE A 524 -22.57 -18.02 50.25
CA PHE A 524 -23.96 -17.66 50.50
C PHE A 524 -24.97 -18.75 50.14
N LEU A 525 -24.77 -19.53 49.08
CA LEU A 525 -25.73 -20.55 48.62
C LEU A 525 -26.14 -21.55 49.73
N PRO A 526 -25.23 -22.19 50.49
CA PRO A 526 -25.62 -23.10 51.56
C PRO A 526 -26.28 -22.37 52.73
N LEU A 527 -25.83 -21.16 53.06
CA LEU A 527 -26.42 -20.34 54.12
C LEU A 527 -27.85 -19.92 53.76
N THR A 528 -28.09 -19.53 52.51
CA THR A 528 -29.41 -19.19 51.98
C THR A 528 -30.32 -20.41 51.93
N PHE A 529 -29.79 -21.59 51.57
CA PHE A 529 -30.57 -22.84 51.60
C PHE A 529 -31.04 -23.18 53.02
N ILE A 530 -30.13 -23.10 54.01
CA ILE A 530 -30.46 -23.44 55.41
C ILE A 530 -31.43 -22.42 56.01
N THR A 531 -31.17 -21.12 55.82
CA THR A 531 -32.10 -20.06 56.28
C THR A 531 -33.45 -20.13 55.58
N GLY A 532 -33.48 -20.48 54.29
CA GLY A 532 -34.70 -20.73 53.54
C GLY A 532 -35.47 -21.94 54.05
N PHE A 533 -34.78 -23.06 54.33
CA PHE A 533 -35.39 -24.28 54.87
C PHE A 533 -36.03 -24.03 56.24
N PHE A 534 -35.30 -23.45 57.19
CA PHE A 534 -35.82 -23.10 58.51
C PHE A 534 -36.78 -21.89 58.52
N GLY A 535 -36.83 -21.13 57.42
CA GLY A 535 -37.76 -20.01 57.23
C GLY A 535 -39.10 -20.40 56.60
N GLN A 536 -39.31 -21.68 56.27
CA GLN A 536 -40.60 -22.17 55.78
C GLN A 536 -41.63 -22.25 56.91
N ASN A 537 -42.88 -21.89 56.60
CA ASN A 537 -43.98 -21.95 57.57
C ASN A 537 -44.48 -23.40 57.71
N PHE A 538 -43.84 -24.22 58.54
CA PHE A 538 -44.32 -25.57 58.86
C PHE A 538 -45.48 -25.54 59.87
N ALA A 539 -46.49 -26.40 59.68
CA ALA A 539 -47.58 -26.56 60.66
C ALA A 539 -47.05 -27.21 61.95
N ALA A 540 -47.57 -26.80 63.11
CA ALA A 540 -47.06 -27.13 64.45
C ALA A 540 -46.92 -28.65 64.77
N GLU A 541 -47.62 -29.52 64.03
CA GLU A 541 -47.58 -30.97 64.22
C GLU A 541 -46.55 -31.69 63.32
N GLY A 542 -46.00 -31.01 62.30
CA GLY A 542 -45.11 -31.61 61.30
C GLY A 542 -43.61 -31.46 61.58
N PHE A 543 -43.20 -30.54 62.46
CA PHE A 543 -41.78 -30.26 62.71
C PHE A 543 -41.48 -30.04 64.22
N PRO A 544 -41.37 -31.13 65.01
CA PRO A 544 -41.16 -31.06 66.46
C PRO A 544 -39.84 -30.36 66.88
N GLU A 545 -38.87 -30.29 65.98
CA GLU A 545 -37.48 -29.86 66.25
C GLU A 545 -37.29 -28.33 66.26
N ILE A 546 -38.26 -27.55 65.74
CA ILE A 546 -38.25 -26.07 65.85
C ILE A 546 -38.36 -25.61 67.31
N HIS A 547 -38.93 -26.43 68.19
CA HIS A 547 -39.11 -26.09 69.61
C HIS A 547 -37.82 -26.15 70.45
N HIS A 548 -36.69 -26.65 69.90
CA HIS A 548 -35.40 -26.72 70.59
C HIS A 548 -34.62 -25.39 70.61
N GLY A 549 -35.23 -24.30 70.15
CA GLY A 549 -34.67 -22.95 70.20
C GLY A 549 -33.56 -22.69 69.18
N ILE A 550 -33.05 -21.46 69.18
CA ILE A 550 -32.03 -20.95 68.24
C ILE A 550 -30.74 -21.80 68.20
N TRP A 551 -30.46 -22.56 69.26
CA TRP A 551 -29.27 -23.41 69.34
C TRP A 551 -29.28 -24.56 68.34
N TYR A 552 -30.43 -25.21 68.12
CA TYR A 552 -30.55 -26.33 67.18
C TYR A 552 -30.26 -25.88 65.73
N PHE A 553 -30.71 -24.68 65.36
CA PHE A 553 -30.40 -24.06 64.06
C PHE A 553 -28.88 -23.93 63.86
N TRP A 554 -28.14 -23.37 64.82
CA TRP A 554 -26.69 -23.19 64.69
C TRP A 554 -25.93 -24.53 64.70
N ALA A 555 -26.41 -25.53 65.46
CA ALA A 555 -25.83 -26.86 65.50
C ALA A 555 -25.92 -27.59 64.15
N CYS A 556 -27.01 -27.40 63.39
CA CYS A 556 -27.14 -27.93 62.03
C CYS A 556 -26.48 -27.04 60.97
N ALA A 557 -26.58 -25.72 61.11
CA ALA A 557 -26.11 -24.78 60.10
C ALA A 557 -24.58 -24.77 59.94
N VAL A 558 -23.83 -24.70 61.06
CA VAL A 558 -22.36 -24.55 61.02
C VAL A 558 -21.68 -25.74 60.36
N PRO A 559 -21.95 -27.01 60.73
CA PRO A 559 -21.31 -28.17 60.10
C PRO A 559 -21.63 -28.28 58.61
N THR A 560 -22.86 -27.94 58.22
CA THR A 560 -23.34 -28.04 56.83
C THR A 560 -22.70 -26.98 55.95
N VAL A 561 -22.58 -25.74 56.42
CA VAL A 561 -21.86 -24.66 55.73
C VAL A 561 -20.37 -24.98 55.62
N VAL A 562 -19.75 -25.48 56.70
CA VAL A 562 -18.33 -25.86 56.67
C VAL A 562 -18.08 -27.02 55.69
N ALA A 563 -18.92 -28.06 55.70
CA ALA A 563 -18.80 -29.19 54.79
C ALA A 563 -18.97 -28.78 53.32
N THR A 564 -20.00 -27.97 53.02
CA THR A 564 -20.26 -27.49 51.65
C THR A 564 -19.15 -26.58 51.14
N ILE A 565 -18.62 -25.67 51.97
CA ILE A 565 -17.46 -24.84 51.63
C ILE A 565 -16.22 -25.72 51.37
N LEU A 566 -15.92 -26.70 52.23
CA LEU A 566 -14.77 -27.58 52.06
C LEU A 566 -14.86 -28.43 50.79
N ILE A 567 -16.05 -28.92 50.45
CA ILE A 567 -16.28 -29.71 49.23
C ILE A 567 -16.14 -28.83 47.98
N LEU A 568 -16.82 -27.68 47.95
CA LEU A 568 -16.86 -26.80 46.77
C LEU A 568 -15.54 -26.04 46.55
N MET A 569 -14.83 -25.67 47.63
CA MET A 569 -13.55 -24.95 47.54
C MET A 569 -12.32 -25.86 47.58
N ARG A 570 -12.48 -27.19 47.54
CA ARG A 570 -11.39 -28.17 47.67
C ARG A 570 -10.19 -27.85 46.78
N GLU A 571 -10.43 -27.60 45.49
CA GLU A 571 -9.38 -27.34 44.51
C GLU A 571 -8.70 -25.98 44.74
N MET A 572 -9.46 -24.97 45.17
CA MET A 572 -8.92 -23.63 45.44
C MET A 572 -8.05 -23.64 46.71
N ILE A 573 -8.49 -24.35 47.75
CA ILE A 573 -7.74 -24.53 49.00
C ILE A 573 -6.45 -25.32 48.75
N TYR A 574 -6.53 -26.42 47.99
CA TYR A 574 -5.37 -27.23 47.63
C TYR A 574 -4.30 -26.41 46.90
N ASN A 575 -4.70 -25.66 45.87
CA ASN A 575 -3.80 -24.80 45.10
C ASN A 575 -3.20 -23.67 45.94
N TRP A 576 -3.97 -23.10 46.87
CA TRP A 576 -3.46 -22.10 47.81
C TRP A 576 -2.39 -22.68 48.76
N LEU A 577 -2.65 -23.88 49.30
CA LEU A 577 -1.74 -24.59 50.21
C LEU A 577 -0.40 -24.88 49.54
N ILE A 578 -0.44 -25.38 48.30
CA ILE A 578 0.78 -25.61 47.50
C ILE A 578 1.57 -24.33 47.29
N ARG A 579 0.92 -23.23 46.86
CA ARG A 579 1.59 -21.94 46.66
C ARG A 579 2.24 -21.44 47.95
N LEU A 580 1.59 -21.65 49.10
CA LEU A 580 2.08 -21.20 50.39
C LEU A 580 3.31 -22.01 50.83
N VAL A 581 3.30 -23.33 50.61
CA VAL A 581 4.46 -24.22 50.84
C VAL A 581 5.62 -23.84 49.91
N GLN A 582 5.35 -23.66 48.62
CA GLN A 582 6.36 -23.25 47.64
C GLN A 582 6.98 -21.88 47.98
N ARG A 583 6.16 -20.89 48.38
CA ARG A 583 6.64 -19.55 48.77
C ARG A 583 7.50 -19.61 50.04
N ARG A 584 7.12 -20.43 51.03
CA ARG A 584 7.93 -20.68 52.23
C ARG A 584 9.26 -21.34 51.88
N HIS A 585 9.25 -22.35 51.00
CA HIS A 585 10.46 -23.05 50.54
C HIS A 585 11.42 -22.13 49.77
N ILE A 586 10.90 -21.26 48.90
CA ILE A 586 11.74 -20.30 48.16
C ILE A 586 12.34 -19.24 49.10
N LEU A 587 11.59 -18.77 50.10
CA LEU A 587 12.09 -17.82 51.09
C LEU A 587 13.20 -18.41 51.98
N THR A 588 13.08 -19.67 52.40
CA THR A 588 14.13 -20.35 53.18
C THR A 588 15.40 -20.55 52.34
N LEU A 589 15.27 -20.94 51.06
CA LEU A 589 16.39 -21.04 50.13
C LEU A 589 17.08 -19.68 49.90
N ARG A 590 16.32 -18.60 49.69
CA ARG A 590 16.86 -17.24 49.53
C ARG A 590 17.60 -16.78 50.80
N LYS A 591 17.07 -17.07 52.00
CA LYS A 591 17.75 -16.79 53.28
C LYS A 591 19.05 -17.59 53.44
N LYS A 592 19.07 -18.87 53.06
CA LYS A 592 20.27 -19.73 53.11
C LYS A 592 21.36 -19.23 52.15
N LYS A 593 20.99 -18.83 50.92
CA LYS A 593 21.92 -18.25 49.93
C LYS A 593 22.49 -16.90 50.38
N LYS A 594 21.67 -16.04 51.01
CA LYS A 594 22.12 -14.75 51.57
C LYS A 594 23.10 -14.93 52.73
N ARG A 595 22.86 -15.89 53.63
CA ARG A 595 23.77 -16.27 54.74
C ARG A 595 25.10 -16.83 54.23
N SER A 596 25.08 -17.72 53.23
CA SER A 596 26.30 -18.26 52.61
C SER A 596 27.12 -17.16 51.92
N LYS A 597 26.46 -16.20 51.23
CA LYS A 597 27.15 -15.06 50.61
C LYS A 597 27.80 -14.15 51.67
N GLN A 598 27.12 -13.90 52.79
CA GLN A 598 27.66 -13.12 53.91
C GLN A 598 28.82 -13.82 54.64
N GLN A 599 28.76 -15.15 54.82
CA GLN A 599 29.88 -15.92 55.37
C GLN A 599 31.11 -15.90 54.45
N LYS A 600 30.92 -16.03 53.12
CA LYS A 600 32.02 -15.93 52.15
C LYS A 600 32.68 -14.55 52.11
N ILE A 601 31.92 -13.49 52.41
CA ILE A 601 32.45 -12.11 52.52
C ILE A 601 33.25 -11.94 53.82
N LYS A 602 32.78 -12.50 54.95
CA LYS A 602 33.50 -12.46 56.23
C LYS A 602 34.78 -13.31 56.28
N LEU A 603 34.94 -14.29 55.39
CA LEU A 603 36.14 -15.14 55.30
C LEU A 603 37.20 -14.58 54.33
N LYS A 604 36.90 -13.48 53.61
CA LYS A 604 37.80 -12.79 52.68
C LYS A 604 38.36 -11.47 53.22
N VAL A 605 37.91 -11.05 54.41
CA VAL A 605 38.45 -9.95 55.23
C VAL A 605 39.13 -10.62 56.41
#